data_AF-F0YKT3-F1
#
_entry.id   AF-F0YKT3-F1
#
_cell.length_a   1.000
_cell.length_b   1.000
_cell.length_c   1.000
_cell.angle_alpha   90.00
_cell.angle_beta   90.00
_cell.angle_gamma   90.00
#
_symmetry.space_group_name_H-M   'P 1'
#
loop_
_entity.id
_entity.type
_entity.pdbx_description
1 polymer ?
#
loop_
_entity_poly.entity_id
_entity_poly.type
_entity_poly.pdbx_seq_one_letter_code
_entity_poly.pdbx_strand_id
1 'polypeptide(L)'
;EVGTESAVDRGKSTKSFLMSLFEADDHHSVEGIDTFNACYGGTNALFSTTDWLQSKAWNGTYGAVVCSDPAVHPDPADISGIGVSSISLVVASQASLLLQRERTTFIKHSWDFYRPVGWPTNDAVMDVNIATGQYEEAMLWCQG
;
A
#
# COMPACT_ATOMS: atom_id res chain seq x y z
N GLU A 1 0.89 0.50 9.81
CA GLU A 1 1.08 1.16 8.50
C GLU A 1 -0.16 0.97 7.64
N VAL A 2 -0.49 1.92 6.76
CA VAL A 2 -1.56 1.76 5.77
C VAL A 2 -0.95 1.87 4.36
N GLY A 3 -1.16 0.87 3.53
CA GLY A 3 -0.88 0.94 2.11
C GLY A 3 -2.14 1.33 1.35
N THR A 4 -2.07 2.43 0.61
CA THR A 4 -3.18 2.86 -0.23
C THR A 4 -2.66 3.71 -1.39
N GLU A 5 -3.39 3.69 -2.50
CA GLU A 5 -3.24 4.63 -3.58
C GLU A 5 -4.42 5.61 -3.70
N SER A 6 -5.41 5.45 -2.83
CA SER A 6 -6.68 6.18 -2.79
C SER A 6 -6.71 7.17 -1.63
N ALA A 7 -5.68 8.01 -1.53
CA ALA A 7 -5.55 9.00 -0.48
C ALA A 7 -6.79 9.91 -0.42
N VAL A 8 -7.45 9.95 0.73
CA VAL A 8 -8.65 10.77 0.96
C VAL A 8 -8.33 12.26 1.17
N ASP A 9 -7.09 12.57 1.53
CA ASP A 9 -6.57 13.91 1.75
C ASP A 9 -5.06 13.96 1.46
N ARG A 10 -4.51 15.14 1.21
CA ARG A 10 -3.08 15.32 0.86
C ARG A 10 -2.16 15.50 2.06
N GLY A 11 -2.70 15.78 3.24
CA GLY A 11 -1.96 15.91 4.49
C GLY A 11 -2.47 15.01 5.61
N LYS A 12 -3.74 14.60 5.58
CA LYS A 12 -4.34 13.69 6.55
C LYS A 12 -4.32 12.24 6.03
N SER A 13 -3.51 11.41 6.67
CA SER A 13 -3.39 9.99 6.34
C SER A 13 -4.65 9.19 6.71
N THR A 14 -4.93 8.14 5.96
CA THR A 14 -5.93 7.10 6.26
C THR A 14 -5.66 6.47 7.62
N LYS A 15 -4.38 6.22 7.97
CA LYS A 15 -3.97 5.79 9.32
C LYS A 15 -4.57 6.66 10.42
N SER A 16 -4.62 7.97 10.23
CA SER A 16 -5.14 8.89 11.26
C SER A 16 -6.66 8.77 11.45
N PHE A 17 -7.40 8.26 10.46
CA PHE A 17 -8.81 7.89 10.66
C PHE A 17 -8.93 6.60 11.47
N LEU A 18 -8.05 5.62 11.22
CA LEU A 18 -8.03 4.36 11.98
C LEU A 18 -7.70 4.55 13.46
N MET A 19 -6.97 5.61 13.82
CA MET A 19 -6.71 5.94 15.23
C MET A 19 -7.98 6.13 16.06
N SER A 20 -9.11 6.52 15.45
CA SER A 20 -10.40 6.60 16.16
C SER A 20 -10.83 5.28 16.82
N LEU A 21 -10.39 4.13 16.29
CA LEU A 21 -10.63 2.81 16.88
C LEU A 21 -9.80 2.57 18.15
N PHE A 22 -8.61 3.17 18.24
CA PHE A 22 -7.68 3.02 19.36
C PHE A 22 -7.92 4.10 20.44
N GLU A 23 -8.39 5.28 20.03
CA GLU A 23 -8.74 6.38 20.92
C GLU A 23 -9.88 6.00 21.90
N ALA A 24 -10.76 5.08 21.51
CA ALA A 24 -11.81 4.55 22.38
C ALA A 24 -11.27 3.90 23.67
N ASP A 25 -10.05 3.37 23.62
CA ASP A 25 -9.35 2.73 24.74
C ASP A 25 -8.14 3.56 25.24
N ASP A 26 -8.07 4.88 24.91
CA ASP A 26 -6.96 5.79 25.28
C ASP A 26 -5.58 5.36 24.73
N HIS A 27 -5.57 4.63 23.61
CA HIS A 27 -4.34 4.13 22.97
C HIS A 27 -3.86 5.06 21.84
N HIS A 28 -3.01 6.03 22.18
CA HIS A 28 -2.48 7.00 21.22
C HIS A 28 -1.06 6.67 20.69
N SER A 29 -0.30 5.84 21.41
CA SER A 29 1.09 5.52 21.10
C SER A 29 1.19 4.38 20.08
N VAL A 30 0.72 4.62 18.85
CA VAL A 30 0.76 3.65 17.73
C VAL A 30 1.53 4.26 16.56
N GLU A 31 2.68 3.70 16.22
CA GLU A 31 3.55 4.17 15.14
C GLU A 31 2.97 3.93 13.72
N GLY A 32 3.62 4.50 12.70
CA GLY A 32 3.30 4.33 11.28
C GLY A 32 2.34 5.38 10.70
N ILE A 33 2.27 5.43 9.37
CA ILE A 33 1.51 6.40 8.58
C ILE A 33 0.89 5.70 7.35
N ASP A 34 0.57 6.46 6.30
CA ASP A 34 0.24 5.92 4.99
C ASP A 34 1.53 5.81 4.16
N THR A 35 1.62 4.76 3.35
CA THR A 35 2.62 4.61 2.30
C THR A 35 1.92 4.53 0.94
N PHE A 36 2.49 5.21 -0.03
CA PHE A 36 1.81 5.50 -1.29
C PHE A 36 2.74 5.24 -2.47
N ASN A 37 2.40 4.27 -3.33
CA ASN A 37 3.00 4.08 -4.65
C ASN A 37 2.13 3.11 -5.46
N ALA A 38 1.00 3.59 -5.98
CA ALA A 38 0.00 2.76 -6.65
C ALA A 38 -0.31 1.46 -5.85
N CYS A 39 -0.55 0.34 -6.52
CA CYS A 39 -0.81 -0.96 -5.90
C CYS A 39 0.32 -1.48 -4.98
N TYR A 40 1.53 -0.90 -5.01
CA TYR A 40 2.68 -1.36 -4.22
C TYR A 40 2.65 -0.89 -2.76
N GLY A 41 1.83 0.12 -2.43
CA GLY A 41 1.78 0.71 -1.09
C GLY A 41 1.62 -0.34 0.02
N GLY A 42 0.71 -1.31 -0.16
CA GLY A 42 0.50 -2.39 0.80
C GLY A 42 1.74 -3.25 1.08
N THR A 43 2.47 -3.61 0.03
CA THR A 43 3.72 -4.37 0.16
C THR A 43 4.78 -3.57 0.91
N ASN A 44 4.92 -2.28 0.60
CA ASN A 44 5.85 -1.42 1.34
C ASN A 44 5.46 -1.29 2.82
N ALA A 45 4.17 -1.15 3.12
CA ALA A 45 3.65 -1.10 4.49
C ALA A 45 4.00 -2.37 5.27
N LEU A 46 3.89 -3.54 4.62
CA LEU A 46 4.27 -4.82 5.20
C LEU A 46 5.77 -4.90 5.49
N PHE A 47 6.62 -4.44 4.57
CA PHE A 47 8.05 -4.40 4.78
C PHE A 47 8.45 -3.45 5.90
N SER A 48 7.95 -2.20 5.89
CA SER A 48 8.23 -1.24 6.97
C SER A 48 7.79 -1.76 8.34
N THR A 49 6.62 -2.40 8.42
CA THR A 49 6.14 -2.99 9.68
C THR A 49 7.01 -4.17 10.11
N THR A 50 7.40 -5.04 9.19
CA THR A 50 8.30 -6.17 9.49
C THR A 50 9.67 -5.68 9.96
N ASP A 51 10.22 -4.67 9.30
CA ASP A 51 11.51 -4.08 9.63
C ASP A 51 11.45 -3.38 11.00
N TRP A 52 10.33 -2.72 11.35
CA TRP A 52 10.10 -2.19 12.70
C TRP A 52 10.09 -3.29 13.76
N LEU A 53 9.39 -4.41 13.54
CA LEU A 53 9.40 -5.58 14.46
C LEU A 53 10.82 -6.15 14.67
N GLN A 54 11.68 -6.08 13.65
CA GLN A 54 13.06 -6.57 13.70
C GLN A 54 14.04 -5.52 14.26
N SER A 55 13.60 -4.29 14.45
CA SER A 55 14.44 -3.18 14.89
C SER A 55 14.62 -3.15 16.42
N LYS A 56 15.59 -2.35 16.88
CA LYS A 56 15.76 -2.05 18.32
C LYS A 56 14.65 -1.17 18.90
N ALA A 57 13.81 -0.55 18.05
CA ALA A 57 12.69 0.27 18.47
C ALA A 57 11.44 -0.57 18.78
N TRP A 58 11.43 -1.85 18.43
CA TRP A 58 10.30 -2.73 18.71
C TRP A 58 10.04 -2.84 20.21
N ASN A 59 8.80 -2.59 20.60
CA ASN A 59 8.36 -2.57 21.99
C ASN A 59 7.65 -3.87 22.43
N GLY A 60 7.75 -4.94 21.64
CA GLY A 60 7.14 -6.24 21.93
C GLY A 60 5.67 -6.37 21.52
N THR A 61 5.07 -5.35 20.90
CA THR A 61 3.66 -5.37 20.45
C THR A 61 3.50 -5.86 19.01
N TYR A 62 2.26 -6.13 18.60
CA TYR A 62 1.94 -6.51 17.23
C TYR A 62 2.03 -5.33 16.27
N GLY A 63 2.45 -5.61 15.03
CA GLY A 63 2.27 -4.71 13.91
C GLY A 63 0.91 -4.94 13.24
N ALA A 64 0.30 -3.87 12.72
CA ALA A 64 -0.89 -3.95 11.88
C ALA A 64 -0.64 -3.24 10.55
N VAL A 65 -0.95 -3.92 9.47
CA VAL A 65 -0.88 -3.38 8.10
C VAL A 65 -2.27 -3.43 7.50
N VAL A 66 -2.75 -2.31 6.98
CA VAL A 66 -4.02 -2.23 6.26
C VAL A 66 -3.74 -1.88 4.81
N CYS A 67 -4.24 -2.68 3.88
CA CYS A 67 -4.23 -2.38 2.45
C CYS A 67 -5.67 -2.09 2.04
N SER A 68 -5.98 -0.90 1.53
CA SER A 68 -7.36 -0.52 1.24
C SER A 68 -7.44 0.41 0.05
N ASP A 69 -8.12 -0.03 -1.01
CA ASP A 69 -8.27 0.75 -2.22
C ASP A 69 -9.59 0.43 -2.95
N PRO A 70 -10.33 1.46 -3.39
CA PRO A 70 -11.24 1.39 -4.52
C PRO A 70 -10.51 1.67 -5.84
N ALA A 71 -10.45 0.69 -6.73
CA ALA A 71 -10.15 0.88 -8.14
C ALA A 71 -11.40 1.36 -8.87
N VAL A 72 -11.37 2.58 -9.41
CA VAL A 72 -12.51 3.25 -10.04
C VAL A 72 -12.14 3.69 -11.45
N HIS A 73 -12.88 3.21 -12.43
CA HIS A 73 -12.83 3.66 -13.82
C HIS A 73 -14.25 4.01 -14.27
N PRO A 74 -14.52 5.26 -14.70
CA PRO A 74 -15.86 5.70 -15.08
C PRO A 74 -16.25 5.25 -16.50
N ASP A 75 -15.28 4.94 -17.36
CA ASP A 75 -15.55 4.43 -18.72
C ASP A 75 -16.08 2.98 -18.64
N PRO A 76 -17.29 2.69 -19.17
CA PRO A 76 -17.79 1.33 -19.24
C PRO A 76 -16.87 0.36 -20.00
N ALA A 77 -16.01 0.85 -20.90
CA ALA A 77 -15.01 0.04 -21.59
C ALA A 77 -13.97 -0.57 -20.62
N ASP A 78 -13.73 0.08 -19.48
CA ASP A 78 -12.73 -0.30 -18.48
C ASP A 78 -13.35 -0.97 -17.23
N ILE A 79 -14.63 -1.37 -17.33
CA ILE A 79 -15.38 -1.95 -16.21
C ILE A 79 -14.78 -3.25 -15.65
N SER A 80 -13.96 -3.96 -16.43
CA SER A 80 -13.23 -5.14 -15.92
C SER A 80 -12.11 -4.79 -14.95
N GLY A 81 -11.66 -3.53 -14.93
CA GLY A 81 -10.58 -3.04 -14.06
C GLY A 81 -11.06 -2.47 -12.72
N ILE A 82 -12.37 -2.37 -12.49
CA ILE A 82 -12.90 -1.79 -11.24
C ILE A 82 -13.00 -2.84 -10.14
N GLY A 83 -12.85 -2.39 -8.90
CA GLY A 83 -12.98 -3.25 -7.73
C GLY A 83 -12.75 -2.47 -6.44
N VAL A 84 -13.16 -3.02 -5.31
CA VAL A 84 -12.84 -2.43 -4.01
C VAL A 84 -12.60 -3.53 -3.00
N SER A 85 -11.56 -3.36 -2.19
CA SER A 85 -11.27 -4.29 -1.10
C SER A 85 -10.49 -3.59 0.02
N SER A 86 -10.54 -4.21 1.20
CA SER A 86 -9.67 -3.86 2.31
C SER A 86 -9.20 -5.15 2.99
N ILE A 87 -7.91 -5.24 3.27
CA ILE A 87 -7.27 -6.38 3.93
C ILE A 87 -6.46 -5.84 5.11
N SER A 88 -6.56 -6.50 6.26
CA SER A 88 -5.75 -6.22 7.44
C SER A 88 -4.86 -7.43 7.75
N LEU A 89 -3.56 -7.18 7.90
CA LEU A 89 -2.54 -8.17 8.22
C LEU A 89 -1.98 -7.88 9.62
N VAL A 90 -1.96 -8.89 10.48
CA VAL A 90 -1.28 -8.83 11.77
C VAL A 90 0.14 -9.36 11.60
N VAL A 91 1.12 -8.55 11.97
CA VAL A 91 2.55 -8.87 11.86
C VAL A 91 3.10 -9.14 13.25
N ALA A 92 3.76 -10.30 13.43
CA ALA A 92 4.21 -10.79 14.72
C ALA A 92 5.52 -11.59 14.60
N SER A 93 6.30 -11.68 15.69
CA SER A 93 7.53 -12.46 15.75
C SER A 93 7.30 -13.99 15.68
N GLN A 94 6.10 -14.46 16.01
CA GLN A 94 5.68 -15.86 15.97
C GLN A 94 4.53 -16.06 14.98
N ALA A 95 4.70 -15.58 13.74
CA ALA A 95 3.68 -15.68 12.70
C ALA A 95 3.58 -17.11 12.11
N SER A 96 2.37 -17.49 11.71
CA SER A 96 2.12 -18.77 11.01
C SER A 96 2.61 -18.75 9.56
N LEU A 97 2.65 -17.57 8.93
CA LEU A 97 3.22 -17.34 7.61
C LEU A 97 4.50 -16.52 7.78
N LEU A 98 5.65 -17.15 7.50
CA LEU A 98 6.96 -16.52 7.67
C LEU A 98 7.41 -15.85 6.38
N LEU A 99 7.74 -14.56 6.47
CA LEU A 99 8.38 -13.83 5.39
C LEU A 99 9.86 -14.26 5.30
N GLN A 100 10.29 -14.72 4.12
CA GLN A 100 11.71 -15.02 3.87
C GLN A 100 12.52 -13.70 3.83
N ARG A 101 13.81 -13.79 4.15
CA ARG A 101 14.66 -12.61 4.27
C ARG A 101 14.98 -12.01 2.90
N GLU A 102 15.09 -12.87 1.89
CA GLU A 102 15.43 -12.53 0.52
C GLU A 102 14.32 -11.70 -0.12
N ARG A 103 14.68 -10.55 -0.69
CA ARG A 103 13.77 -9.66 -1.42
C ARG A 103 14.46 -9.23 -2.71
N THR A 104 13.70 -9.21 -3.80
CA THR A 104 14.10 -8.58 -5.06
C THR A 104 13.18 -7.39 -5.30
N THR A 105 13.72 -6.27 -5.78
CA THR A 105 12.96 -5.03 -5.99
C THR A 105 13.41 -4.36 -7.27
N PHE A 106 12.44 -3.96 -8.07
CA PHE A 106 12.63 -3.15 -9.28
C PHE A 106 11.77 -1.89 -9.15
N ILE A 107 12.41 -0.72 -9.21
CA ILE A 107 11.76 0.58 -9.17
C ILE A 107 12.30 1.40 -10.33
N LYS A 108 11.40 1.93 -11.16
CA LYS A 108 11.73 2.69 -12.36
C LYS A 108 10.85 3.93 -12.45
N HIS A 109 11.43 5.03 -12.91
CA HIS A 109 10.64 6.21 -13.26
C HIS A 109 9.83 5.92 -14.53
N SER A 110 8.50 5.98 -14.40
CA SER A 110 7.58 5.76 -15.50
C SER A 110 6.32 6.61 -15.32
N TRP A 111 5.67 6.92 -16.44
CA TRP A 111 4.37 7.59 -16.53
C TRP A 111 3.34 6.66 -17.19
N ASP A 112 3.23 5.46 -16.64
CA ASP A 112 2.40 4.37 -17.16
C ASP A 112 1.00 4.34 -16.53
N PHE A 113 0.91 4.60 -15.22
CA PHE A 113 -0.33 4.71 -14.47
C PHE A 113 -0.14 5.72 -13.33
N TYR A 114 -0.86 6.84 -13.36
CA TYR A 114 -0.65 7.90 -12.37
C TYR A 114 -1.85 8.83 -12.18
N ARG A 115 -1.91 9.47 -11.01
CA ARG A 115 -2.87 10.53 -10.66
C ARG A 115 -2.12 11.81 -10.32
N PRO A 116 -2.08 12.81 -11.23
CA PRO A 116 -1.40 14.06 -10.98
C PRO A 116 -1.95 14.80 -9.75
N VAL A 117 -1.10 15.65 -9.15
CA VAL A 117 -1.55 16.57 -8.11
C VAL A 117 -2.64 17.49 -8.66
N GLY A 118 -3.78 17.54 -7.98
CA GLY A 118 -4.93 18.34 -8.42
C GLY A 118 -5.79 17.67 -9.51
N TRP A 119 -5.53 16.39 -9.79
CA TRP A 119 -6.38 15.59 -10.66
C TRP A 119 -7.80 15.50 -10.08
N PRO A 120 -8.84 15.81 -10.86
CA PRO A 120 -10.19 16.03 -10.33
C PRO A 120 -10.96 14.74 -10.04
N THR A 121 -10.40 13.57 -10.38
CA THR A 121 -11.06 12.27 -10.24
C THR A 121 -10.14 11.27 -9.58
N ASN A 122 -10.69 10.18 -9.03
CA ASN A 122 -9.90 9.05 -8.53
C ASN A 122 -9.50 8.06 -9.64
N ASP A 123 -9.95 8.29 -10.87
CA ASP A 123 -9.47 7.54 -12.03
C ASP A 123 -8.02 7.90 -12.34
N ALA A 124 -7.25 6.99 -12.92
CA ALA A 124 -5.86 7.22 -13.27
C ALA A 124 -5.71 7.64 -14.73
N VAL A 125 -4.68 8.43 -15.01
CA VAL A 125 -4.18 8.59 -16.37
C VAL A 125 -3.32 7.37 -16.67
N MET A 126 -3.68 6.62 -17.72
CA MET A 126 -3.04 5.35 -18.07
C MET A 126 -3.01 5.14 -19.58
N ASP A 127 -1.93 4.55 -20.07
CA ASP A 127 -1.90 3.84 -21.36
C ASP A 127 -1.67 2.36 -21.07
N VAL A 128 -2.63 1.51 -21.44
CA VAL A 128 -2.61 0.08 -21.12
C VAL A 128 -1.41 -0.66 -21.72
N ASN A 129 -0.95 -0.26 -22.91
CA ASN A 129 0.18 -0.92 -23.56
C ASN A 129 1.49 -0.54 -22.85
N ILE A 130 1.63 0.73 -22.46
CA ILE A 130 2.81 1.19 -21.71
C ILE A 130 2.83 0.52 -20.33
N ALA A 131 1.72 0.53 -19.60
CA ALA A 131 1.62 -0.09 -18.27
C ALA A 131 1.87 -1.60 -18.29
N THR A 132 1.32 -2.30 -19.28
CA THR A 132 1.59 -3.74 -19.45
C THR A 132 3.07 -4.00 -19.71
N GLY A 133 3.71 -3.23 -20.60
CA GLY A 133 5.13 -3.38 -20.88
C GLY A 133 6.02 -3.09 -19.67
N GLN A 134 5.72 -2.06 -18.86
CA GLN A 134 6.46 -1.79 -17.63
C GLN A 134 6.26 -2.88 -16.57
N TYR A 135 5.05 -3.42 -16.46
CA TYR A 135 4.76 -4.52 -15.55
C TYR A 135 5.53 -5.79 -15.91
N GLU A 136 5.55 -6.17 -17.20
CA GLU A 136 6.30 -7.32 -17.70
C GLU A 136 7.81 -7.18 -17.48
N GLU A 137 8.38 -5.99 -17.76
CA GLU A 137 9.79 -5.68 -17.49
C GLU A 137 10.13 -5.85 -15.99
N ALA A 138 9.30 -5.26 -15.12
CA ALA A 138 9.49 -5.36 -13.67
C ALA A 138 9.37 -6.80 -13.16
N MET A 139 8.40 -7.56 -13.68
CA MET A 139 8.20 -8.96 -13.32
C MET A 139 9.42 -9.81 -13.70
N LEU A 140 9.88 -9.70 -14.94
CA LEU A 140 11.02 -10.47 -15.43
C LEU A 140 12.30 -10.13 -14.64
N TRP A 141 12.50 -8.86 -14.28
CA TRP A 141 13.63 -8.45 -13.46
C TRP A 141 13.57 -9.03 -12.04
N CYS A 142 12.38 -9.03 -11.42
CA CYS A 142 12.21 -9.55 -10.06
C CYS A 142 12.28 -11.09 -9.98
N GLN A 143 12.11 -11.79 -11.10
CA GLN A 143 12.22 -13.25 -11.19
C GLN A 143 13.66 -13.76 -11.40
N GLY A 144 14.53 -12.93 -11.98
CA GLY A 144 15.94 -13.25 -12.23
C GLY A 144 16.83 -13.08 -11.00
#